data_AF-F5NTS7-F1
#
_entry.id   AF-F5NTS7-F1
#
_cell.length_a   1.000
_cell.length_b   1.000
_cell.length_c   1.000
_cell.angle_alpha   90.00
_cell.angle_beta   90.00
_cell.angle_gamma   90.00
#
_symmetry.space_group_name_H-M   'P 1'
#
loop_
_entity.id
_entity.type
_entity.pdbx_description
1 polymer ?
#
loop_
_entity_poly.entity_id
_entity_poly.type
_entity_poly.pdbx_seq_one_letter_code
_entity_poly.pdbx_strand_id
1 'polypeptide(L)'
;MAVCDSRLSQAQALAEKYGNASVWDDPQAMLLAVKPDVVSVCSPNRFHYEHTLMALEAGCHVMCEKPPAMTPEQAWEMCDTARKLGKVLAYDFHHRLRSIRNSCVNR
;
A
#
# COMPACT_ATOMS: atom_id res chain seq x y z
N MET A 1 10.45 -2.31 10.78
CA MET A 1 9.57 -1.23 10.30
C MET A 1 10.38 -0.30 9.43
N ALA A 2 9.86 0.08 8.27
CA ALA A 2 10.56 0.94 7.31
C ALA A 2 9.62 2.00 6.77
N VAL A 3 10.18 3.13 6.36
CA VAL A 3 9.48 4.19 5.66
C VAL A 3 10.24 4.51 4.38
N CYS A 4 9.51 4.60 3.27
CA CYS A 4 10.05 5.00 1.98
C CYS A 4 9.31 6.25 1.48
N ASP A 5 10.06 7.26 1.06
CA ASP A 5 9.53 8.41 0.32
C ASP A 5 10.60 8.92 -0.65
N SER A 6 10.17 9.30 -1.86
CA SER A 6 10.98 10.03 -2.85
C SER A 6 11.77 11.22 -2.29
N ARG A 7 11.33 11.78 -1.16
CA ARG A 7 12.02 12.80 -0.38
C ARG A 7 12.45 12.21 0.95
N LEU A 8 13.74 11.89 1.08
CA LEU A 8 14.33 11.33 2.29
C LEU A 8 13.99 12.12 3.57
N SER A 9 13.92 13.46 3.49
CA SER A 9 13.56 14.29 4.64
C SER A 9 12.16 14.01 5.19
N GLN A 10 11.19 13.69 4.31
CA GLN A 10 9.84 13.32 4.71
C GLN A 10 9.81 11.94 5.36
N ALA A 11 10.54 10.98 4.79
CA ALA A 11 10.66 9.64 5.35
C ALA A 11 11.35 9.66 6.72
N GLN A 12 12.40 10.47 6.88
CA GLN A 12 13.09 10.72 8.15
C GLN A 12 12.15 11.31 9.22
N ALA A 13 11.41 12.37 8.87
CA ALA A 13 10.46 12.97 9.79
C ALA A 13 9.37 11.97 10.25
N LEU A 14 8.92 11.10 9.36
CA LEU A 14 7.95 10.06 9.69
C LEU A 14 8.56 8.98 10.61
N ALA A 15 9.78 8.54 10.30
CA ALA A 15 10.51 7.57 11.11
C ALA A 15 10.77 8.08 12.54
N GLU A 16 11.16 9.35 12.68
CA GLU A 16 11.35 10.00 13.98
C GLU A 16 10.05 10.08 14.77
N LYS A 17 8.95 10.44 14.10
CA LYS A 17 7.63 10.56 14.72
C LYS A 17 7.09 9.23 15.24
N TYR A 18 7.33 8.13 14.53
CA TYR A 18 6.65 6.85 14.77
C TYR A 18 7.55 5.69 15.21
N GLY A 19 8.83 5.93 15.50
CA GLY A 19 9.65 4.97 16.27
C GLY A 19 10.87 4.38 15.55
N ASN A 20 11.75 5.25 15.03
CA ASN A 20 13.08 4.91 14.50
C ASN A 20 13.06 3.82 13.41
N ALA A 21 12.09 3.90 12.49
CA ALA A 21 12.06 3.05 11.30
C ALA A 21 13.29 3.30 10.42
N SER A 22 13.77 2.28 9.72
CA SER A 22 14.77 2.48 8.67
C SER A 22 14.18 3.33 7.55
N VAL A 23 14.95 4.29 7.06
CA VAL A 23 14.52 5.28 6.06
C VAL A 23 15.08 4.92 4.69
N TRP A 24 14.24 5.02 3.67
CA TRP A 24 14.55 4.65 2.29
C TRP A 24 13.97 5.69 1.32
N ASP A 25 14.56 5.80 0.15
CA ASP A 25 14.05 6.56 -1.01
C ASP A 25 13.73 5.69 -2.22
N ASP A 26 14.24 4.47 -2.24
CA ASP A 26 13.94 3.46 -3.25
C ASP A 26 13.06 2.33 -2.68
N PRO A 27 11.82 2.14 -3.20
CA PRO A 27 10.90 1.14 -2.68
C PRO A 27 11.38 -0.29 -2.96
N GLN A 28 12.05 -0.54 -4.08
CA GLN A 28 12.49 -1.89 -4.45
C GLN A 28 13.60 -2.39 -3.52
N ALA A 29 14.61 -1.54 -3.27
CA ALA A 29 15.69 -1.80 -2.33
C ALA A 29 15.16 -1.99 -0.91
N MET A 30 14.19 -1.14 -0.48
CA MET A 30 13.53 -1.31 0.81
C MET A 30 12.85 -2.68 0.92
N LEU A 31 12.05 -3.07 -0.08
CA LEU A 31 11.31 -4.34 -0.05
C LEU A 31 12.25 -5.55 -0.01
N LEU A 32 13.34 -5.52 -0.78
CA LEU A 32 14.34 -6.60 -0.81
C LEU A 32 15.11 -6.73 0.51
N ALA A 33 15.48 -5.60 1.13
CA ALA A 33 16.26 -5.59 2.35
C ALA A 33 15.39 -5.90 3.59
N VAL A 34 14.22 -5.28 3.69
CA VAL A 34 13.36 -5.32 4.87
C VAL A 34 12.45 -6.56 4.87
N LYS A 35 11.99 -7.00 3.68
CA LYS A 35 11.05 -8.12 3.49
C LYS A 35 9.83 -8.04 4.43
N PRO A 36 9.08 -6.93 4.41
CA PRO A 36 7.96 -6.75 5.33
C PRO A 36 6.81 -7.72 5.02
N ASP A 37 6.05 -8.12 6.04
CA ASP A 37 4.83 -8.93 5.83
C ASP A 37 3.73 -8.12 5.13
N VAL A 38 3.62 -6.82 5.46
CA VAL A 38 2.57 -5.92 4.98
C VAL A 38 3.16 -4.58 4.56
N VAL A 39 2.65 -4.01 3.46
CA VAL A 39 3.04 -2.70 2.94
C VAL A 39 1.80 -1.80 2.81
N SER A 40 1.92 -0.56 3.28
CA SER A 40 0.93 0.50 3.07
C SER A 40 1.39 1.43 1.95
N VAL A 41 0.70 1.42 0.81
CA VAL A 41 1.00 2.25 -0.35
C VAL A 41 0.17 3.53 -0.27
N CYS A 42 0.83 4.62 0.12
CA CYS A 42 0.24 5.97 0.24
C CYS A 42 0.93 7.00 -0.70
N SER A 43 1.57 6.53 -1.77
CA SER A 43 2.24 7.37 -2.76
C SER A 43 1.24 8.15 -3.61
N PRO A 44 1.67 9.11 -4.46
CA PRO A 44 0.75 9.74 -5.43
C PRO A 44 0.03 8.71 -6.32
N ASN A 45 -1.24 8.98 -6.67
CA ASN A 45 -2.14 8.05 -7.38
C ASN A 45 -1.51 7.33 -8.59
N ARG A 46 -0.70 8.04 -9.38
CA ARG A 46 -0.04 7.49 -10.58
C ARG A 46 0.92 6.34 -10.29
N PHE A 47 1.39 6.21 -9.05
CA PHE A 47 2.36 5.20 -8.62
C PHE A 47 1.73 4.06 -7.82
N HIS A 48 0.43 4.13 -7.48
CA HIS A 48 -0.23 3.08 -6.72
C HIS A 48 -0.13 1.72 -7.40
N TYR A 49 -0.33 1.69 -8.72
CA TYR A 49 -0.25 0.49 -9.53
C TYR A 49 1.14 -0.17 -9.42
N GLU A 50 2.19 0.58 -9.76
CA GLU A 50 3.57 0.11 -9.76
C GLU A 50 4.04 -0.33 -8.37
N HIS A 51 3.83 0.50 -7.34
CA HIS A 51 4.25 0.18 -5.98
C HIS A 51 3.48 -1.01 -5.39
N THR A 52 2.20 -1.17 -5.75
CA THR A 52 1.40 -2.31 -5.29
C THR A 52 1.89 -3.61 -5.92
N LEU A 53 2.11 -3.63 -7.24
CA LEU A 53 2.64 -4.83 -7.90
C LEU A 53 4.01 -5.19 -7.35
N MET A 54 4.91 -4.21 -7.21
CA MET A 54 6.24 -4.41 -6.64
C MET A 54 6.18 -5.04 -5.23
N ALA A 55 5.29 -4.55 -4.37
CA ALA A 55 5.11 -5.10 -3.02
C ALA A 55 4.48 -6.51 -3.03
N LEU A 56 3.48 -6.76 -3.88
CA LEU A 56 2.88 -8.09 -4.03
C LEU A 56 3.90 -9.12 -4.53
N GLU A 57 4.70 -8.75 -5.53
CA GLU A 57 5.78 -9.59 -6.11
C GLU A 57 6.91 -9.83 -5.12
N ALA A 58 7.19 -8.88 -4.23
CA ALA A 58 8.09 -9.06 -3.09
C ALA A 58 7.52 -9.99 -2.01
N GLY A 59 6.28 -10.46 -2.16
CA GLY A 59 5.62 -11.39 -1.26
C GLY A 59 4.86 -10.73 -0.11
N CYS A 60 4.61 -9.42 -0.17
CA CYS A 60 3.91 -8.68 0.87
C CYS A 60 2.39 -8.73 0.68
N HIS A 61 1.65 -8.61 1.78
CA HIS A 61 0.26 -8.13 1.72
C HIS A 61 0.25 -6.61 1.51
N VAL A 62 -0.76 -6.07 0.83
CA VAL A 62 -0.80 -4.65 0.47
C VAL A 62 -2.09 -3.99 0.92
N MET A 63 -1.96 -2.84 1.60
CA MET A 63 -3.01 -1.85 1.78
C MET A 63 -2.71 -0.67 0.85
N CYS A 64 -3.56 -0.41 -0.14
CA CYS A 64 -3.37 0.65 -1.13
C CYS A 64 -4.38 1.78 -0.92
N GLU A 65 -3.92 3.03 -0.90
CA GLU A 65 -4.78 4.19 -0.82
C GLU A 65 -5.68 4.36 -2.05
N LYS A 66 -6.78 5.10 -1.87
CA LYS A 66 -7.70 5.44 -2.97
C LYS A 66 -7.27 6.73 -3.68
N PRO A 67 -7.51 6.85 -5.00
CA PRO A 67 -8.04 5.83 -5.91
C PRO A 67 -7.01 4.70 -6.15
N PRO A 68 -7.46 3.45 -6.36
CA PRO A 68 -6.58 2.28 -6.40
C PRO A 68 -5.54 2.33 -7.53
N ALA A 69 -5.93 2.85 -8.69
CA ALA A 69 -5.08 3.01 -9.86
C ALA A 69 -5.61 4.14 -10.76
N MET A 70 -4.88 4.47 -11.83
CA MET A 70 -5.29 5.49 -12.80
C MET A 70 -6.35 4.97 -13.77
N THR A 71 -6.40 3.66 -14.02
CA THR A 71 -7.41 3.03 -14.88
C THR A 71 -8.03 1.79 -14.23
N PRO A 72 -9.24 1.38 -14.64
CA PRO A 72 -9.86 0.14 -14.18
C PRO A 72 -9.01 -1.11 -14.50
N GLU A 73 -8.37 -1.16 -15.67
CA GLU A 73 -7.55 -2.29 -16.12
C GLU A 73 -6.37 -2.51 -15.17
N GLN A 74 -5.69 -1.43 -14.78
CA GLN A 74 -4.62 -1.49 -13.78
C GLN A 74 -5.13 -2.03 -12.44
N ALA A 75 -6.30 -1.58 -11.97
CA ALA A 75 -6.87 -2.06 -10.72
C ALA A 75 -7.25 -3.55 -10.78
N TRP A 76 -7.71 -4.04 -11.94
CA TRP A 76 -7.98 -5.46 -12.16
C TRP A 76 -6.69 -6.29 -12.12
N GLU A 77 -5.65 -5.84 -12.81
CA GLU A 77 -4.35 -6.52 -12.82
C GLU A 77 -3.72 -6.61 -11.42
N MET A 78 -3.82 -5.55 -10.61
CA MET A 78 -3.39 -5.59 -9.21
C MET A 78 -4.15 -6.67 -8.41
N CYS A 79 -5.48 -6.77 -8.61
CA CYS A 79 -6.31 -7.75 -7.92
C CYS A 79 -5.96 -9.19 -8.34
N ASP A 80 -5.79 -9.42 -9.64
CA ASP A 80 -5.46 -10.74 -10.18
C ASP A 80 -4.05 -11.18 -9.78
N THR A 81 -3.10 -10.24 -9.73
CA THR A 81 -1.75 -10.50 -9.21
C THR A 81 -1.79 -10.90 -7.74
N ALA A 82 -2.54 -10.18 -6.91
CA ALA A 82 -2.69 -10.53 -5.50
C ALA A 82 -3.28 -11.93 -5.32
N ARG A 83 -4.32 -12.28 -6.09
CA ARG A 83 -4.92 -13.62 -6.09
C ARG A 83 -3.93 -14.70 -6.51
N LYS A 84 -3.21 -14.49 -7.62
CA LYS A 84 -2.22 -15.42 -8.17
C LYS A 84 -1.11 -15.72 -7.17
N LEU A 85 -0.67 -14.70 -6.42
CA LEU A 85 0.41 -14.81 -5.43
C LEU A 85 -0.08 -15.23 -4.03
N GLY A 86 -1.39 -15.45 -3.85
CA GLY A 86 -1.97 -15.80 -2.55
C GLY A 86 -1.82 -14.69 -1.51
N LYS A 87 -1.80 -13.43 -1.95
CA LYS A 87 -1.65 -12.23 -1.10
C LYS A 87 -2.98 -11.50 -0.96
N VAL A 88 -3.05 -10.70 0.10
CA VAL A 88 -4.21 -9.85 0.37
C VAL A 88 -3.88 -8.47 -0.20
N LEU A 89 -4.76 -7.99 -1.07
CA LEU A 89 -4.80 -6.60 -1.50
C LEU A 89 -6.10 -5.97 -0.99
N ALA A 90 -5.95 -4.95 -0.15
CA ALA A 90 -7.06 -4.13 0.34
C ALA A 90 -6.87 -2.69 -0.12
N TYR A 91 -7.99 -1.99 -0.27
CA TYR A 91 -8.00 -0.58 -0.62
C TYR A 91 -8.59 0.22 0.54
N ASP A 92 -8.02 1.39 0.87
CA ASP A 92 -8.55 2.22 1.96
C ASP A 92 -9.88 2.90 1.59
N PHE A 93 -10.95 2.12 1.64
CA PHE A 93 -12.32 2.62 1.66
C PHE A 93 -12.78 2.82 3.11
N HIS A 94 -12.10 3.64 3.90
CA HIS A 94 -12.42 3.85 5.33
C HIS A 94 -13.90 4.22 5.59
N HIS A 95 -14.60 4.85 4.64
CA HIS A 95 -16.04 5.11 4.74
C HIS A 95 -16.92 3.84 4.67
N ARG A 96 -16.45 2.77 4.02
CA ARG A 96 -17.16 1.47 3.90
C ARG A 96 -17.17 0.70 5.21
N LEU A 97 -16.23 0.97 6.10
CA LEU A 97 -16.07 0.29 7.39
C LEU A 97 -16.62 1.10 8.58
N ARG A 98 -17.32 2.22 8.32
CA ARG A 98 -17.98 2.99 9.40
C ARG A 98 -19.20 2.22 9.92
N SER A 99 -19.22 1.98 11.23
CA SER A 99 -20.30 1.30 11.98
C SER A 99 -21.72 1.80 11.62
N ILE A 100 -21.89 3.10 11.40
CA ILE A 100 -23.18 3.75 11.05
C ILE A 100 -23.80 3.27 9.72
N ARG A 101 -23.03 2.72 8.78
CA ARG A 101 -23.58 2.27 7.49
C ARG A 101 -24.08 0.82 7.50
N ASN A 102 -23.66 0.02 8.48
CA ASN A 102 -24.16 -1.36 8.64
C ASN A 102 -25.55 -1.41 9.32
N SER A 103 -26.06 -0.29 9.86
CA SER A 103 -27.42 -0.21 10.38
C SER A 103 -28.47 0.23 9.35
N CYS A 104 -28.07 0.74 8.18
CA CYS A 104 -29.01 1.34 7.22
C CYS A 104 -28.90 0.82 5.77
N VAL A 105 -27.96 -0.06 5.44
CA VAL A 105 -27.93 -0.73 4.12
C VAL A 105 -28.40 -2.17 4.28
N ASN A 106 -29.70 -2.30 4.55
CA ASN A 106 -30.47 -3.48 4.23
C ASN A 106 -31.81 -2.98 3.66
N ARG A 107 -31.79 -2.59 2.39
CA ARG A 107 -32.93 -2.56 1.45
C ARG A 107 -32.40 -2.73 0.04
#